data_AF-A0A845WAV1-F1
#
_entry.id   AF-A0A845WAV1-F1
#
_cell.length_a   1.000
_cell.length_b   1.000
_cell.length_c   1.000
_cell.angle_alpha   90.00
_cell.angle_beta   90.00
_cell.angle_gamma   90.00
#
_symmetry.space_group_name_H-M   'P 1'
#
loop_
_entity.id
_entity.type
_entity.pdbx_description
1 polymer ?
#
loop_
_entity_poly.entity_id
_entity_poly.type
_entity_poly.pdbx_seq_one_letter_code
_entity_poly.pdbx_strand_id
1 'polypeptide(L)'
;MEPDSLPTELILTHPRQTIGNVQLDWIPQPGNYLDFKGKTYTVLERRHRYCLKSGRYRLYKIALYVQSSGHPSEKSLLQGRWVIGDASCYFNAHSELIRCAVNPDGPCDSCRFYKPLKTGTNSLRIT
;
A
#
# COMPACT_ATOMS: atom_id res chain seq x y z
N MET A 1 -4.89 12.06 -22.61
CA MET A 1 -4.75 11.34 -21.33
C MET A 1 -3.68 10.28 -21.52
N GLU A 2 -2.57 10.37 -20.79
CA GLU A 2 -1.59 9.27 -20.70
C GLU A 2 -2.22 8.13 -19.87
N PRO A 3 -1.90 6.86 -20.15
CA PRO A 3 -2.73 5.74 -19.73
C PRO A 3 -2.80 5.61 -18.20
N ASP A 4 -3.99 5.28 -17.71
CA ASP A 4 -4.39 5.14 -16.30
C ASP A 4 -3.64 4.04 -15.51
N SER A 5 -2.57 3.46 -16.05
CA SER A 5 -1.68 2.54 -15.31
C SER A 5 -0.32 2.39 -16.01
N LEU A 6 0.61 3.29 -15.68
CA LEU A 6 1.99 3.14 -16.12
C LEU A 6 2.64 1.95 -15.40
N PRO A 7 3.36 1.06 -16.13
CA PRO A 7 4.04 -0.05 -15.50
C PRO A 7 5.02 0.47 -14.46
N THR A 8 4.88 -0.03 -13.23
CA THR A 8 5.74 0.35 -12.12
C THR A 8 6.78 -0.74 -11.90
N GLU A 9 8.05 -0.40 -12.14
CA GLU A 9 9.18 -1.29 -11.89
C GLU A 9 9.56 -1.28 -10.41
N LEU A 10 9.74 -2.46 -9.83
CA LEU A 10 10.21 -2.63 -8.47
C LEU A 10 11.71 -2.96 -8.49
N ILE A 11 12.50 -2.19 -7.75
CA ILE A 11 13.95 -2.29 -7.68
C ILE A 11 14.35 -2.44 -6.21
N LEU A 12 14.90 -3.60 -5.83
CA LEU A 12 15.58 -3.74 -4.54
C LEU A 12 16.76 -2.78 -4.46
N THR A 13 16.95 -2.12 -3.32
CA THR A 13 18.12 -1.25 -3.13
C THR A 13 19.40 -2.03 -2.86
N HIS A 14 19.31 -3.15 -2.12
CA HIS A 14 20.47 -3.94 -1.69
C HIS A 14 20.18 -5.45 -1.71
N PRO A 15 20.89 -6.24 -2.54
CA PRO A 15 21.65 -5.79 -3.70
C PRO A 15 20.74 -5.09 -4.71
N ARG A 16 21.29 -4.14 -5.48
CA ARG A 16 20.49 -3.38 -6.45
C ARG A 16 20.01 -4.30 -7.57
N GLN A 17 18.72 -4.61 -7.61
CA GLN A 17 18.16 -5.55 -8.57
C GLN A 17 16.70 -5.24 -8.90
N THR A 18 16.33 -5.26 -10.19
CA THR A 18 14.93 -5.25 -10.59
C THR A 18 14.29 -6.59 -10.24
N ILE A 19 13.25 -6.57 -9.41
CA ILE A 19 12.53 -7.78 -8.96
C ILE A 19 11.25 -8.05 -9.77
N GLY A 20 10.75 -7.05 -10.50
CA GLY A 20 9.64 -7.20 -11.43
C GLY A 20 8.93 -5.89 -11.76
N ASN A 21 7.79 -6.01 -12.41
CA ASN A 21 6.88 -4.90 -12.68
C ASN A 21 5.52 -5.21 -12.09
N VAL A 22 4.82 -4.19 -11.60
CA VAL A 22 3.49 -4.26 -11.03
C VAL A 22 2.64 -3.12 -11.59
N GLN A 23 1.35 -3.37 -11.77
CA GLN A 23 0.37 -2.33 -12.02
C GLN A 23 -0.25 -1.94 -10.69
N LEU A 24 -0.16 -0.66 -10.34
CA LEU A 24 -0.69 -0.13 -9.09
C LEU A 24 -1.84 0.82 -9.41
N ASP A 25 -2.94 0.65 -8.70
CA ASP A 25 -4.14 1.51 -8.73
C ASP A 25 -4.01 2.70 -7.74
N TRP A 26 -2.82 2.92 -7.20
CA TRP A 26 -2.50 3.95 -6.23
C TRP A 26 -1.09 4.51 -6.43
N ILE A 27 -0.80 5.64 -5.77
CA ILE A 27 0.46 6.36 -5.92
C ILE A 27 1.31 6.15 -4.65
N PRO A 28 2.16 5.11 -4.59
CA PRO A 28 2.96 4.82 -3.41
C PRO A 28 3.93 5.95 -3.07
N GLN A 29 3.91 6.38 -1.82
CA GLN A 29 4.86 7.31 -1.25
C GLN A 29 5.99 6.57 -0.51
N PRO A 30 7.16 7.21 -0.32
CA PRO A 30 8.17 6.71 0.60
C PRO A 30 7.57 6.41 1.98
N GLY A 31 7.96 5.29 2.58
CA GLY A 31 7.42 4.77 3.85
C GLY A 31 6.19 3.89 3.69
N ASN A 32 5.55 3.88 2.52
CA ASN A 32 4.45 2.95 2.25
C ASN A 32 4.97 1.53 2.06
N TYR A 33 4.08 0.56 2.24
CA TYR A 33 4.37 -0.85 2.09
C TYR A 33 3.62 -1.39 0.87
N LEU A 34 4.19 -2.39 0.21
CA LEU A 34 3.54 -3.13 -0.86
C LEU A 34 3.94 -4.60 -0.82
N ASP A 35 3.00 -5.45 -1.17
CA ASP A 35 3.26 -6.89 -1.28
C ASP A 35 3.55 -7.25 -2.74
N PHE A 36 4.63 -8.00 -2.95
CA PHE A 36 5.01 -8.49 -4.26
C PHE A 36 5.51 -9.93 -4.14
N LYS A 37 4.87 -10.85 -4.87
CA LYS A 37 5.19 -12.30 -4.85
C LYS A 37 5.25 -12.89 -3.42
N GLY A 38 4.31 -12.50 -2.56
CA GLY A 38 4.21 -13.01 -1.18
C GLY A 38 5.25 -12.45 -0.21
N LYS A 39 6.01 -11.42 -0.61
CA LYS A 39 6.94 -10.70 0.28
C LYS A 39 6.50 -9.25 0.41
N THR A 40 6.64 -8.70 1.61
CA THR A 40 6.36 -7.29 1.90
C THR A 40 7.62 -6.46 1.69
N TYR A 41 7.43 -5.31 1.08
CA TYR A 41 8.50 -4.36 0.79
C TYR A 41 8.10 -2.96 1.23
N THR A 42 9.07 -2.23 1.80
CA THR A 42 8.91 -0.80 2.10
C THR A 42 9.44 0.01 0.92
N VAL A 43 8.64 0.99 0.49
CA VAL A 43 9.01 1.96 -0.53
C VAL A 43 9.97 2.97 0.08
N LEU A 44 11.16 3.09 -0.49
CA LEU A 44 12.17 4.06 -0.05
C LEU A 44 12.20 5.28 -0.96
N GLU A 45 12.03 5.08 -2.26
CA GLU A 45 12.04 6.15 -3.25
C GLU A 45 11.10 5.82 -4.41
N ARG A 46 10.43 6.85 -4.93
CA ARG A 46 9.65 6.76 -6.17
C ARG A 46 10.25 7.69 -7.22
N ARG A 47 10.74 7.11 -8.31
CA ARG A 47 11.29 7.84 -9.46
C ARG A 47 10.37 7.82 -10.66
N HIS A 48 10.08 9.00 -11.18
CA HIS A 48 9.52 9.17 -12.51
C HIS A 48 10.60 8.99 -13.57
N ARG A 49 10.29 8.27 -14.66
CA ARG A 49 11.13 8.23 -15.84
C ARG A 49 10.39 8.86 -17.02
N TYR A 50 10.96 9.92 -17.56
CA TYR A 50 10.44 10.64 -18.70
C TYR A 50 11.22 10.28 -19.97
N CYS A 51 10.55 10.29 -21.12
CA CYS A 51 11.18 10.15 -22.43
C CYS A 51 10.70 11.25 -23.35
N LEU A 52 11.57 11.72 -24.25
CA LEU A 52 11.21 12.69 -25.28
C LEU A 52 10.47 11.98 -26.42
N LYS A 53 9.23 12.36 -26.67
CA LYS A 53 8.38 11.84 -27.75
C LYS A 53 7.69 12.98 -28.47
N SER A 54 7.88 13.08 -29.79
CA SER A 54 7.27 14.11 -30.63
C SER A 54 7.46 15.54 -30.08
N GLY A 55 8.69 15.86 -29.66
CA GLY A 55 9.04 17.18 -29.14
C GLY A 55 8.55 17.49 -27.72
N ARG A 56 7.99 16.52 -26.98
CA ARG A 56 7.54 16.70 -25.59
C ARG A 56 8.04 15.59 -24.67
N TYR A 57 8.43 15.93 -23.44
CA TYR A 57 8.72 14.93 -22.41
C TYR A 57 7.42 14.31 -21.91
N ARG A 58 7.37 12.99 -21.89
CA ARG A 58 6.22 12.18 -21.48
C ARG A 58 6.64 11.19 -20.41
N LEU A 59 5.81 11.02 -19.40
CA LEU A 59 6.07 10.04 -18.35
C LEU A 59 5.83 8.65 -18.96
N TYR A 60 6.87 7.82 -19.01
CA TYR A 60 6.75 6.50 -19.67
C TYR A 60 6.85 5.33 -18.69
N LYS A 61 7.43 5.56 -17.51
CA LYS A 61 7.64 4.52 -16.50
C LYS A 61 7.80 5.12 -15.11
N ILE A 62 7.38 4.39 -14.10
CA ILE A 62 7.67 4.67 -12.69
C ILE A 62 8.60 3.57 -12.17
N ALA A 63 9.59 3.95 -11.38
CA ALA A 63 10.46 3.00 -10.67
C ALA A 63 10.33 3.23 -9.16
N LEU A 64 10.01 2.18 -8.41
CA LEU A 64 10.05 2.17 -6.96
C LEU A 64 11.32 1.48 -6.50
N TYR A 65 12.09 2.19 -5.70
CA TYR A 65 13.17 1.59 -4.94
C TYR A 65 12.61 1.11 -3.62
N VAL A 66 12.82 -0.17 -3.36
CA VAL A 66 12.21 -0.86 -2.25
C VAL A 66 13.26 -1.62 -1.44
N GLN A 67 12.91 -1.89 -0.19
CA GLN A 67 13.67 -2.76 0.69
C GLN A 67 12.75 -3.84 1.23
N SER A 68 13.25 -5.07 1.37
CA SER A 68 12.50 -6.14 2.03
C SER A 68 12.24 -5.73 3.47
N SER A 69 11.00 -5.84 3.91
CA SER A 69 10.61 -5.56 5.29
C SER A 69 9.80 -6.71 5.87
N GLY A 70 9.84 -6.84 7.19
CA GLY A 70 8.91 -7.71 7.90
C GLY A 70 7.48 -7.19 7.77
N HIS A 71 6.52 -8.01 8.21
CA HIS A 71 5.13 -7.59 8.29
C HIS A 71 5.01 -6.42 9.29
N PRO A 72 4.51 -5.24 8.88
CA PRO A 72 4.41 -4.09 9.77
C PRO A 72 3.42 -4.37 10.91
N SER A 73 3.90 -4.34 12.16
CA SER A 73 3.13 -4.72 13.36
C SER A 73 1.93 -3.82 13.65
N GLU A 74 1.96 -2.57 13.19
CA GLU A 74 0.90 -1.59 13.41
C GLU A 74 0.08 -1.27 12.16
N LYS A 75 0.18 -2.09 11.11
CA LYS A 75 -0.62 -1.92 9.89
C LYS A 75 -1.40 -3.19 9.57
N SER A 76 -2.52 -3.01 8.89
CA SER A 76 -3.33 -4.10 8.36
C SER A 76 -3.37 -4.04 6.85
N LEU A 77 -3.37 -5.19 6.19
CA LEU A 77 -3.58 -5.27 4.76
C LEU A 77 -5.08 -5.24 4.45
N LEU A 78 -5.54 -4.18 3.78
CA LEU A 78 -6.92 -3.99 3.37
C LEU A 78 -6.98 -3.73 1.87
N GLN A 79 -7.64 -4.61 1.11
CA GLN A 79 -7.80 -4.47 -0.36
C GLN A 79 -6.48 -4.23 -1.11
N GLY A 80 -5.40 -4.91 -0.70
CA GLY A 80 -4.07 -4.77 -1.31
C GLY A 80 -3.28 -3.54 -0.87
N ARG A 81 -3.78 -2.76 0.10
CA ARG A 81 -3.10 -1.58 0.64
C ARG A 81 -2.85 -1.72 2.14
N TRP A 82 -1.76 -1.14 2.59
CA TRP A 82 -1.35 -1.18 3.99
C TRP A 82 -1.85 0.05 4.74
N VAL A 83 -2.88 -0.13 5.56
CA VAL A 83 -3.49 0.94 6.37
C VAL A 83 -2.96 0.90 7.80
N ILE A 84 -2.88 2.05 8.46
CA ILE A 84 -2.44 2.12 9.86
C ILE A 84 -3.54 1.61 10.79
N GLY A 85 -3.16 0.80 11.77
CA GLY A 85 -4.04 0.18 12.76
C GLY A 85 -4.67 -1.12 12.31
N ASP A 86 -5.53 -1.63 13.18
CA ASP A 86 -6.32 -2.83 12.95
C ASP A 86 -7.50 -2.51 12.03
N ALA A 87 -7.52 -3.10 10.82
CA ALA A 87 -8.61 -2.91 9.85
C ALA A 87 -9.92 -3.61 10.27
N SER A 88 -9.89 -4.47 11.28
CA SER A 88 -11.09 -5.04 11.87
C SER A 88 -11.79 -4.11 12.87
N CYS A 89 -11.18 -2.96 13.21
CA CYS A 89 -11.81 -1.94 14.06
C CYS A 89 -12.79 -1.06 13.26
N TYR A 90 -14.01 -0.91 13.76
CA TYR A 90 -15.06 -0.05 13.21
C TYR A 90 -14.64 1.41 13.02
N PHE A 91 -13.72 1.91 13.85
CA PHE A 91 -13.24 3.28 13.77
C PHE A 91 -12.00 3.45 12.89
N ASN A 92 -11.43 2.38 12.33
CA ASN A 92 -10.25 2.49 11.47
C ASN A 92 -10.57 3.42 10.28
N ALA A 93 -9.67 4.37 9.99
CA ALA A 93 -9.85 5.32 8.90
C ALA A 93 -9.56 4.73 7.52
N HIS A 94 -9.12 3.47 7.46
CA HIS A 94 -8.62 2.78 6.26
C HIS A 94 -7.58 3.62 5.51
N SER A 95 -6.72 4.32 6.25
CA SER A 95 -5.76 5.29 5.74
C SER A 95 -4.32 4.84 5.98
N GLU A 96 -3.45 5.17 5.03
CA GLU A 96 -2.00 4.92 5.13
C GLU A 96 -1.30 5.85 6.12
N LEU A 97 -1.96 6.95 6.51
CA LEU A 97 -1.39 8.05 7.30
C LEU A 97 -2.08 8.26 8.65
N ILE A 98 -3.35 7.89 8.78
CA ILE A 98 -4.15 8.13 9.98
C ILE A 98 -4.77 6.83 10.44
N ARG A 99 -4.64 6.50 11.73
CA ARG A 99 -5.21 5.30 12.35
C ARG A 99 -6.73 5.41 12.48
N CYS A 100 -7.18 6.40 13.25
CA CYS A 100 -8.58 6.75 13.46
C CYS A 100 -8.68 8.13 14.09
N ALA A 101 -9.88 8.72 14.11
CA ALA A 101 -10.09 10.04 14.72
C ALA A 101 -10.05 10.00 16.26
N VAL A 102 -10.45 8.88 16.87
CA VAL A 102 -10.65 8.77 18.34
C VAL A 102 -9.40 8.31 19.10
N ASN A 103 -8.44 7.69 18.42
CA ASN A 103 -7.15 7.28 18.96
C ASN A 103 -6.07 7.32 17.85
N PRO A 104 -5.69 8.52 17.39
CA PRO A 104 -4.76 8.66 16.26
C PRO A 104 -3.38 8.05 16.55
N ASP A 105 -2.89 8.16 17.79
CA ASP A 105 -1.56 7.69 18.19
C ASP A 105 -1.51 6.17 18.42
N GLY A 106 -2.63 5.54 18.79
CA GLY A 106 -2.68 4.10 19.03
C GLY A 106 -2.01 3.66 20.35
N PRO A 107 -1.63 2.37 20.47
CA PRO A 107 -1.93 1.26 19.56
C PRO A 107 -3.40 0.78 19.65
N CYS A 108 -3.81 -0.15 18.79
CA CYS A 108 -5.17 -0.71 18.81
C CYS A 108 -5.41 -1.68 19.98
N ASP A 109 -4.41 -2.50 20.33
CA ASP A 109 -4.54 -3.61 21.29
C ASP A 109 -4.96 -3.16 22.71
N SER A 110 -4.55 -1.96 23.12
CA SER A 110 -4.89 -1.36 24.41
C SER A 110 -5.91 -0.21 24.31
N CYS A 111 -6.57 -0.06 23.15
CA CYS A 111 -7.45 1.06 22.89
C CYS A 111 -8.84 0.85 23.53
N ARG A 112 -9.22 1.72 24.46
CA ARG A 112 -10.56 1.71 25.09
C ARG A 112 -11.72 1.95 24.12
N PHE A 113 -11.45 2.52 22.95
CA PHE A 113 -12.43 2.80 21.91
C PHE A 113 -12.51 1.69 20.85
N TYR A 114 -11.68 0.66 20.96
CA TYR A 114 -11.68 -0.44 20.00
C TYR A 114 -13.06 -1.09 19.93
N LYS A 115 -13.55 -1.27 18.70
CA LYS A 115 -14.83 -1.92 18.44
C LYS A 115 -14.68 -2.79 17.19
N PRO A 116 -14.83 -4.12 17.28
CA PRO A 116 -14.73 -4.97 16.11
C PRO A 116 -15.86 -4.68 15.12
N LEU A 117 -15.58 -4.76 13.83
CA LEU A 117 -16.59 -4.77 12.77
C LEU A 117 -17.56 -5.92 13.05
N LYS A 118 -18.86 -5.63 13.05
CA LYS A 118 -19.88 -6.68 13.12
C LYS A 118 -19.80 -7.47 11.83
N THR A 119 -19.25 -8.68 11.88
CA THR A 119 -19.32 -9.63 10.76
C THR A 119 -20.79 -9.97 10.58
N GLY A 120 -21.42 -9.42 9.54
CA GLY A 120 -22.77 -9.83 9.18
C GLY A 120 -22.72 -11.28 8.72
N THR A 121 -23.29 -12.19 9.52
CA THR A 121 -23.55 -13.57 9.13
C THR A 121 -24.59 -13.58 8.00
N ASN A 122 -24.17 -13.33 6.76
CA ASN A 122 -25.00 -13.63 5.61
C ASN A 122 -24.67 -15.05 5.14
N SER A 123 -25.14 -16.04 5.92
CA SER A 123 -25.32 -17.39 5.40
C SER A 123 -26.38 -17.32 4.31
N LEU A 124 -25.95 -17.16 3.06
CA LEU A 124 -26.78 -17.42 1.89
C LEU A 124 -27.17 -18.91 1.93
N ARG A 125 -28.34 -19.19 2.52
CA ARG A 125 -29.12 -20.39 2.20
C ARG A 125 -29.53 -20.25 0.75
N ILE A 126 -28.82 -20.94 -0.14
CA ILE A 126 -29.32 -21.25 -1.47
C ILE A 126 -29.99 -22.62 -1.33
N THR A 127 -31.30 -22.60 -1.16
CA THR A 127 -32.20 -23.72 -1.54
C THR A 127 -32.44 -23.66 -3.03
#